data_AF-A0A4Q7EUU0-F1
#
_entry.id   AF-A0A4Q7EUU0-F1
#
_cell.length_a   1.000
_cell.length_b   1.000
_cell.length_c   1.000
_cell.angle_alpha   90.00
_cell.angle_beta   90.00
_cell.angle_gamma   90.00
#
_symmetry.space_group_name_H-M   'P 1'
#
loop_
_entity.id
_entity.type
_entity.pdbx_description
1 polymer ?
#
loop_
_entity_poly.entity_id
_entity_poly.type
_entity_poly.pdbx_seq_one_letter_code
_entity_poly.pdbx_strand_id
1 'polypeptide(L)'
;MRDVFTDAINSPPGRLAELVLHKLNKGHGSELSDDVRLRLDRLIDAPGKAGLLGRVRLARDLPFLFEHAPNWTTSRLVPLFDWASPDAASLWSARKYSNYIGSPKLFDLTKQSFLQMFSRDEMTAEDLERFAEWLTTILIVNHTKAAGYPLLETEARSALRKAGGRTLSSVGHRLAVEMQGAKLEERINRWQNVVGPVFRGIWPLDVELQTPAATFNLVRILLATGGAFAEAADAIIPFIQPDDPRSQSSIFSIARADEALYKAAPSKLLDLLAAVVGDAPPGSIYALREVLSRLRLIAPVLADSRQFQKLLPLASQH
;
A
#
# COMPACT_ATOMS: atom_id res chain seq x y z
N MET A 1 1.73 -11.38 19.67
CA MET A 1 2.60 -10.53 20.50
C MET A 1 1.87 -9.21 20.67
N ARG A 2 1.59 -8.74 21.90
CA ARG A 2 0.94 -7.43 22.09
C ARG A 2 1.93 -6.35 21.68
N ASP A 3 1.54 -5.43 20.83
CA ASP A 3 2.42 -4.34 20.42
C ASP A 3 2.54 -3.27 21.52
N VAL A 4 3.63 -2.49 21.48
CA VAL A 4 3.94 -1.49 22.50
C VAL A 4 2.85 -0.41 22.58
N PHE A 5 2.16 -0.14 21.47
CA PHE A 5 1.05 0.81 21.43
C PHE A 5 -0.15 0.32 22.25
N THR A 6 -0.51 -0.97 22.16
CA THR A 6 -1.57 -1.57 22.98
C THR A 6 -1.24 -1.47 24.48
N ASP A 7 0.02 -1.67 24.85
CA ASP A 7 0.46 -1.44 26.23
C ASP A 7 0.34 0.04 26.61
N ALA A 8 0.70 0.95 25.70
CA ALA A 8 0.65 2.39 25.94
C ALA A 8 -0.76 2.88 26.24
N ILE A 9 -1.75 2.56 25.40
CA ILE A 9 -3.16 2.98 25.59
C ILE A 9 -3.79 2.42 26.87
N ASN A 10 -3.27 1.29 27.37
CA ASN A 10 -3.75 0.64 28.59
C ASN A 10 -2.93 1.02 29.85
N SER A 11 -1.97 1.92 29.73
CA SER A 11 -1.07 2.31 30.82
C SER A 11 -1.40 3.70 31.39
N PRO A 12 -1.06 3.98 32.67
CA PRO A 12 -1.21 5.32 33.24
C PRO A 12 -0.49 6.41 32.42
N PRO A 13 0.77 6.25 31.96
CA PRO A 13 1.43 7.25 31.13
C PRO A 13 0.71 7.54 29.81
N GLY A 14 0.16 6.52 29.13
CA GLY A 14 -0.59 6.74 27.90
C GLY A 14 -1.93 7.42 28.14
N ARG A 15 -2.65 7.07 29.20
CA ARG A 15 -3.89 7.79 29.58
C ARG A 15 -3.61 9.25 29.96
N LEU A 16 -2.49 9.52 30.64
CA LEU A 16 -2.07 10.89 30.93
C LEU A 16 -1.76 11.67 29.65
N ALA A 17 -1.04 11.07 28.71
CA ALA A 17 -0.76 11.68 27.41
C ALA A 17 -2.06 12.04 26.68
N GLU A 18 -3.02 11.12 26.63
CA GLU A 18 -4.34 11.34 26.02
C GLU A 18 -5.12 12.50 26.67
N LEU A 19 -5.16 12.54 28.00
CA LEU A 19 -5.81 13.63 28.73
C LEU A 19 -5.16 14.99 28.45
N VAL A 20 -3.84 15.03 28.29
CA VAL A 20 -3.12 16.26 27.92
C VAL A 20 -3.43 16.66 26.48
N LEU A 21 -3.52 15.69 25.56
CA LEU A 21 -3.92 15.94 24.17
C LEU A 21 -5.33 16.55 24.07
N HIS A 22 -6.26 16.11 24.91
CA HIS A 22 -7.62 16.69 24.95
C HIS A 22 -7.66 18.15 25.42
N LYS A 23 -6.61 18.63 26.07
CA LYS A 23 -6.48 20.03 26.52
C LYS A 23 -5.83 20.94 25.49
N LEU A 24 -5.44 20.42 24.32
CA LEU A 24 -4.89 21.24 23.24
C LEU A 24 -5.94 22.21 22.71
N ASN A 25 -5.52 23.46 22.54
CA ASN A 25 -6.34 24.46 21.85
C ASN A 25 -6.51 24.00 20.39
N LYS A 26 -7.76 23.87 19.95
CA LYS A 26 -8.09 23.36 18.60
C LYS A 26 -7.88 24.39 17.48
N GLY A 27 -7.09 25.43 17.71
CA GLY A 27 -6.72 26.41 16.67
C GLY A 27 -5.63 25.85 15.77
N HIS A 28 -5.74 26.01 14.45
CA HIS A 28 -4.64 25.67 13.54
C HIS A 28 -3.46 26.61 13.77
N GLY A 29 -2.26 26.05 13.98
CA GLY A 29 -1.04 26.82 14.18
C GLY A 29 -0.95 27.58 15.51
N SER A 30 -1.90 27.38 16.44
CA SER A 30 -1.69 27.83 17.82
C SER A 30 -0.55 27.02 18.43
N GLU A 31 0.26 27.63 19.29
CA GLU A 31 1.25 26.88 20.08
C GLU A 31 0.64 26.40 21.41
N LEU A 32 1.37 25.53 22.09
CA LEU A 32 0.99 25.02 23.41
C LEU A 32 0.94 26.15 24.45
N SER A 33 -0.06 26.11 25.33
CA SER A 33 0.00 26.88 26.58
C SER A 33 1.13 26.35 27.47
N ASP A 34 1.68 27.19 28.34
CA ASP A 34 2.81 26.80 29.19
C ASP A 34 2.51 25.58 30.08
N ASP A 35 1.29 25.46 30.63
CA ASP A 35 0.89 24.29 31.43
C ASP A 35 0.89 22.99 30.59
N VAL A 36 0.37 23.04 29.36
CA VAL A 36 0.33 21.87 28.47
C VAL A 36 1.74 21.50 28.01
N ARG A 37 2.55 22.50 27.63
CA ARG A 37 3.96 22.32 27.24
C ARG A 37 4.77 21.64 28.33
N LEU A 38 4.72 22.15 29.56
CA LEU A 38 5.45 21.58 30.70
C LEU A 38 5.05 20.12 30.99
N ARG A 39 3.78 19.77 30.82
CA ARG A 39 3.30 18.39 31.00
C ARG A 39 3.80 17.46 29.89
N LEU A 40 3.76 17.90 28.64
CA LEU A 40 4.25 17.12 27.52
C LEU A 40 5.77 16.96 27.55
N ASP A 41 6.52 17.99 27.95
CA ASP A 41 7.96 17.91 28.12
C ASP A 41 8.33 16.89 29.20
N ARG A 42 7.67 16.93 30.36
CA ARG A 42 7.86 15.91 31.42
C ARG A 42 7.54 14.50 30.95
N LEU A 43 6.55 14.34 30.09
CA LEU A 43 6.18 13.04 29.53
C LEU A 43 7.24 12.52 28.54
N ILE A 44 7.75 13.40 27.67
CA ILE A 44 8.83 13.06 26.72
C ILE A 44 10.12 12.73 27.46
N ASP A 45 10.50 13.53 28.47
CA ASP A 45 11.76 13.38 29.20
C ASP A 45 11.73 12.25 30.25
N ALA A 46 10.56 11.64 30.51
CA ALA A 46 10.44 10.59 31.50
C ALA A 46 11.32 9.37 31.12
N PRO A 47 12.12 8.84 32.06
CA PRO A 47 13.00 7.69 31.78
C PRO A 47 12.23 6.37 31.81
N GLY A 48 12.87 5.33 31.25
CA GLY A 48 12.43 3.94 31.35
C GLY A 48 11.11 3.64 30.63
N LYS A 49 10.52 2.49 30.98
CA LYS A 49 9.33 1.97 30.30
C LYS A 49 8.13 2.93 30.37
N ALA A 50 7.92 3.60 31.49
CA ALA A 50 6.81 4.53 31.64
C ALA A 50 6.90 5.72 30.67
N GLY A 51 8.10 6.28 30.49
CA GLY A 51 8.33 7.34 29.52
C GLY A 51 8.18 6.87 28.07
N LEU A 52 8.69 5.68 27.74
CA LEU A 52 8.50 5.08 26.42
C LEU A 52 7.01 4.97 26.06
N LEU A 53 6.18 4.46 26.98
CA LEU A 53 4.73 4.34 26.75
C LEU A 53 4.06 5.70 26.54
N GLY A 54 4.51 6.74 27.24
CA GLY A 54 4.09 8.12 26.99
C GLY A 54 4.43 8.61 25.58
N ARG A 55 5.69 8.44 25.16
CA ARG A 55 6.17 8.84 23.83
C ARG A 55 5.50 8.07 22.69
N VAL A 56 5.31 6.76 22.86
CA VAL A 56 4.57 5.89 21.92
C VAL A 56 3.12 6.37 21.77
N ARG A 57 2.46 6.76 22.86
CA ARG A 57 1.11 7.30 22.79
C ARG A 57 1.06 8.62 22.00
N LEU A 58 2.05 9.50 22.17
CA LEU A 58 2.16 10.76 21.42
C LEU A 58 2.49 10.54 19.94
N ALA A 59 3.30 9.54 19.61
CA ALA A 59 3.71 9.25 18.23
C ALA A 59 2.53 8.96 17.30
N ARG A 60 1.49 8.29 17.80
CA ARG A 60 0.25 8.05 17.08
C ARG A 60 -0.48 9.34 16.69
N ASP A 61 -0.38 10.38 17.51
CA ASP A 61 -1.00 11.70 17.28
C ASP A 61 -0.02 12.75 16.76
N LEU A 62 1.16 12.34 16.26
CA LEU A 62 2.15 13.25 15.68
C LEU A 62 1.56 14.22 14.63
N PRO A 63 0.71 13.77 13.67
CA PRO A 63 0.09 14.69 12.72
C PRO A 63 -0.75 15.79 13.38
N PHE A 64 -1.56 15.42 14.36
CA PHE A 64 -2.43 16.34 15.11
C PHE A 64 -1.60 17.33 15.93
N LEU A 65 -0.57 16.84 16.60
CA LEU A 65 0.38 17.69 17.33
C LEU A 65 1.10 18.67 16.41
N PHE A 66 1.50 18.26 15.21
CA PHE A 66 2.16 19.15 14.25
C PHE A 66 1.23 20.27 13.75
N GLU A 67 -0.06 20.00 13.59
CA GLU A 67 -1.05 20.99 13.16
C GLU A 67 -1.43 22.00 14.27
N HIS A 68 -1.33 21.59 15.54
CA HIS A 68 -1.78 22.37 16.70
C HIS A 68 -0.65 22.79 17.66
N ALA A 69 0.61 22.49 17.33
CA ALA A 69 1.82 22.87 18.07
C ALA A 69 3.08 22.61 17.20
N PRO A 70 3.20 23.26 16.03
CA PRO A 70 4.23 22.91 15.05
C PRO A 70 5.66 23.08 15.58
N ASN A 71 5.96 24.15 16.33
CA ASN A 71 7.32 24.38 16.81
C ASN A 71 7.71 23.40 17.91
N TRP A 72 6.82 23.17 18.88
CA TRP A 72 7.06 22.18 19.92
C TRP A 72 7.19 20.77 19.33
N THR A 73 6.30 20.37 18.43
CA THR A 73 6.33 19.04 17.80
C THR A 73 7.63 18.83 17.02
N THR A 74 8.07 19.84 16.27
CA THR A 74 9.32 19.78 15.48
C THR A 74 10.56 19.68 16.37
N SER A 75 10.58 20.36 17.51
CA SER A 75 11.76 20.40 18.40
C SER A 75 11.82 19.23 19.38
N ARG A 76 10.67 18.67 19.79
CA ARG A 76 10.61 17.70 20.90
C ARG A 76 10.17 16.31 20.48
N LEU A 77 9.24 16.18 19.52
CA LEU A 77 8.67 14.88 19.16
C LEU A 77 9.25 14.31 17.86
N VAL A 78 9.42 15.13 16.82
CA VAL A 78 10.00 14.71 15.53
C VAL A 78 11.39 14.06 15.69
N PRO A 79 12.32 14.59 16.51
CA PRO A 79 13.65 13.98 16.66
C PRO A 79 13.62 12.54 17.18
N LEU A 80 12.55 12.14 17.87
CA LEU A 80 12.41 10.80 18.44
C LEU A 80 12.13 9.72 17.38
N PHE A 81 11.75 10.14 16.16
CA PHE A 81 11.58 9.26 14.99
C PHE A 81 12.88 9.01 14.23
N ASP A 82 13.94 9.76 14.54
CA ASP A 82 15.26 9.49 13.98
C ASP A 82 15.82 8.18 14.53
N TRP A 83 16.46 7.38 13.67
CA TRP A 83 16.98 6.06 14.05
C TRP A 83 18.17 6.12 15.02
N ALA A 84 18.74 7.29 15.31
CA ALA A 84 19.66 7.48 16.43
C ALA A 84 18.95 7.41 17.80
N SER A 85 17.62 7.59 17.84
CA SER A 85 16.82 7.43 19.04
C SER A 85 16.53 5.95 19.31
N PRO A 86 16.74 5.44 20.55
CA PRO A 86 16.42 4.05 20.89
C PRO A 86 14.92 3.73 20.79
N ASP A 87 14.06 4.76 20.79
CA ASP A 87 12.62 4.57 20.77
C ASP A 87 12.04 4.56 19.34
N ALA A 88 12.85 4.85 18.32
CA ALA A 88 12.39 5.08 16.94
C ALA A 88 11.51 3.95 16.40
N ALA A 89 11.91 2.69 16.57
CA ALA A 89 11.13 1.53 16.14
C ALA A 89 9.74 1.48 16.79
N SER A 90 9.65 1.76 18.09
CA SER A 90 8.39 1.76 18.83
C SER A 90 7.49 2.92 18.40
N LEU A 91 8.06 4.10 18.16
CA LEU A 91 7.31 5.27 17.70
C LEU A 91 6.81 5.09 16.26
N TRP A 92 7.64 4.56 15.37
CA TRP A 92 7.23 4.22 14.01
C TRP A 92 6.15 3.15 14.00
N SER A 93 6.29 2.07 14.76
CA SER A 93 5.20 1.07 14.87
C SER A 93 3.91 1.70 15.40
N ALA A 94 3.97 2.67 16.33
CA ALA A 94 2.80 3.40 16.80
C ALA A 94 2.12 4.30 15.74
N ARG A 95 2.90 4.87 14.79
CA ARG A 95 2.36 5.70 13.68
C ARG A 95 1.41 4.94 12.77
N LYS A 96 1.47 3.61 12.71
CA LYS A 96 0.52 2.81 11.91
C LYS A 96 -0.94 3.02 12.35
N TYR A 97 -1.14 3.43 13.60
CA TYR A 97 -2.45 3.74 14.21
C TYR A 97 -2.87 5.21 14.07
N SER A 98 -2.08 6.05 13.39
CA SER A 98 -2.45 7.43 13.09
C SER A 98 -3.64 7.47 12.13
N ASN A 99 -4.53 8.44 12.31
CA ASN A 99 -5.71 8.61 11.45
C ASN A 99 -5.35 9.15 10.05
N TYR A 100 -4.20 9.81 9.91
CA TYR A 100 -3.69 10.35 8.65
C TYR A 100 -2.16 10.41 8.68
N ILE A 101 -1.54 10.48 7.49
CA ILE A 101 -0.08 10.48 7.29
C ILE A 101 0.55 11.75 7.89
N GLY A 102 -0.15 12.88 7.77
CA GLY A 102 0.31 14.22 8.12
C GLY A 102 0.58 15.08 6.89
N SER A 103 0.78 16.39 7.09
CA SER A 103 1.00 17.33 5.99
C SER A 103 2.31 17.08 5.24
N PRO A 104 2.46 17.59 3.99
CA PRO A 104 3.72 17.53 3.25
C PRO A 104 4.93 18.03 4.03
N LYS A 105 4.75 19.09 4.84
CA LYS A 105 5.80 19.66 5.69
C LYS A 105 6.23 18.71 6.81
N LEU A 106 5.28 18.01 7.45
CA LEU A 106 5.61 17.00 8.45
C LEU A 106 6.29 15.78 7.82
N PHE A 107 5.81 15.37 6.64
CA PHE A 107 6.44 14.28 5.91
C PHE A 107 7.88 14.62 5.55
N ASP A 108 8.15 15.84 5.07
CA ASP A 108 9.52 16.31 4.75
C ASP A 108 10.48 16.14 5.94
N LEU A 109 10.04 16.60 7.12
CA LEU A 109 10.82 16.49 8.37
C LEU A 109 11.12 15.05 8.79
N THR A 110 10.27 14.09 8.38
CA THR A 110 10.38 12.67 8.79
C THR A 110 10.78 11.75 7.63
N LYS A 111 10.95 12.28 6.42
CA LYS A 111 11.11 11.53 5.18
C LYS A 111 12.32 10.60 5.21
N GLN A 112 13.47 11.11 5.65
CA GLN A 112 14.70 10.33 5.67
C GLN A 112 14.55 9.11 6.57
N SER A 113 14.09 9.31 7.80
CA SER A 113 13.86 8.23 8.77
C SER A 113 12.74 7.28 8.29
N PHE A 114 11.68 7.81 7.66
CA PHE A 114 10.62 7.01 7.03
C PHE A 114 11.16 6.06 5.95
N LEU A 115 12.00 6.55 5.02
CA LEU A 115 12.57 5.73 3.94
C LEU A 115 13.58 4.71 4.48
N GLN A 116 14.37 5.07 5.49
CA GLN A 116 15.32 4.15 6.12
C GLN A 116 14.64 2.96 6.80
N MET A 117 13.38 3.12 7.24
CA MET A 117 12.60 2.07 7.90
C MET A 117 12.55 0.77 7.09
N PHE A 118 12.46 0.87 5.76
CA PHE A 118 12.30 -0.29 4.88
C PHE A 118 13.53 -1.20 4.81
N SER A 119 14.63 -0.85 5.48
CA SER A 119 15.82 -1.69 5.66
C SER A 119 16.14 -1.98 7.13
N ARG A 120 15.19 -1.78 8.05
CA ARG A 120 15.39 -1.98 9.49
C ARG A 120 14.82 -3.33 9.93
N ASP A 121 15.65 -4.13 10.60
CA ASP A 121 15.26 -5.43 11.14
C ASP A 121 14.34 -5.29 12.37
N GLU A 122 14.34 -4.13 13.02
CA GLU A 122 13.48 -3.82 14.16
C GLU A 122 12.01 -3.67 13.78
N MET A 123 11.71 -3.53 12.48
CA MET A 123 10.37 -3.30 11.97
C MET A 123 9.68 -4.62 11.62
N THR A 124 8.42 -4.75 12.03
CA THR A 124 7.64 -5.93 11.70
C THR A 124 7.16 -5.89 10.25
N ALA A 125 6.86 -7.07 9.68
CA ALA A 125 6.28 -7.15 8.34
C ALA A 125 4.97 -6.35 8.21
N GLU A 126 4.12 -6.37 9.24
CA GLU A 126 2.86 -5.61 9.27
C GLU A 126 3.11 -4.09 9.22
N ASP A 127 4.14 -3.62 9.93
CA ASP A 127 4.51 -2.21 9.89
C ASP A 127 4.97 -1.82 8.48
N LEU A 128 5.88 -2.61 7.88
CA LEU A 128 6.39 -2.35 6.53
C LEU A 128 5.28 -2.39 5.47
N GLU A 129 4.34 -3.32 5.58
CA GLU A 129 3.17 -3.41 4.71
C GLU A 129 2.30 -2.15 4.83
N ARG A 130 2.03 -1.66 6.05
CA ARG A 130 1.28 -0.41 6.26
C ARG A 130 2.01 0.80 5.67
N PHE A 131 3.32 0.91 5.89
CA PHE A 131 4.08 2.06 5.40
C PHE A 131 4.30 2.01 3.89
N ALA A 132 4.29 0.83 3.27
CA ALA A 132 4.23 0.69 1.81
C ALA A 132 2.90 1.23 1.24
N GLU A 133 1.77 1.01 1.92
CA GLU A 133 0.50 1.63 1.54
C GLU A 133 0.55 3.16 1.66
N TRP A 134 1.19 3.69 2.71
CA TRP A 134 1.37 5.14 2.88
C TRP A 134 2.20 5.75 1.76
N LEU A 135 3.34 5.15 1.46
CA LEU A 135 4.22 5.52 0.35
C LEU A 135 3.44 5.57 -0.98
N THR A 136 2.61 4.56 -1.23
CA THR A 136 1.76 4.48 -2.43
C THR A 136 0.68 5.58 -2.41
N THR A 137 0.04 5.80 -1.26
CA THR A 137 -1.01 6.83 -1.08
C THR A 137 -0.46 8.23 -1.30
N ILE A 138 0.73 8.54 -0.79
CA ILE A 138 1.40 9.83 -0.99
C ILE A 138 1.56 10.12 -2.48
N LEU A 139 2.04 9.15 -3.26
CA LEU A 139 2.28 9.34 -4.68
C LEU A 139 0.97 9.46 -5.47
N ILE A 140 -0.05 8.67 -5.13
CA ILE A 140 -1.40 8.83 -5.70
C ILE A 140 -1.94 10.25 -5.45
N VAL A 141 -1.81 10.76 -4.22
CA VAL A 141 -2.32 12.09 -3.86
C VAL A 141 -1.49 13.20 -4.52
N ASN A 142 -0.20 13.00 -4.73
CA ASN A 142 0.63 13.91 -5.53
C ASN A 142 0.16 13.98 -6.99
N HIS A 143 -0.14 12.84 -7.62
CA HIS A 143 -0.64 12.80 -9.00
C HIS A 143 -2.08 13.34 -9.13
N THR A 144 -2.95 13.08 -8.14
CA THR A 144 -4.38 13.49 -8.21
C THR A 144 -4.65 14.91 -7.78
N LYS A 145 -3.91 15.45 -6.80
CA LYS A 145 -4.22 16.73 -6.15
C LYS A 145 -3.04 17.70 -6.13
N ALA A 146 -1.90 17.34 -6.73
CA ALA A 146 -0.67 18.13 -6.62
C ALA A 146 -0.32 18.48 -5.17
N ALA A 147 -0.51 17.53 -4.24
CA ALA A 147 -0.41 17.79 -2.81
C ALA A 147 0.99 18.19 -2.33
N GLY A 148 2.03 18.01 -3.16
CA GLY A 148 3.36 18.54 -2.90
C GLY A 148 4.14 17.79 -1.81
N TYR A 149 3.83 16.51 -1.56
CA TYR A 149 4.68 15.70 -0.71
C TYR A 149 6.05 15.50 -1.38
N PRO A 150 7.17 15.73 -0.68
CA PRO A 150 8.50 15.61 -1.25
C PRO A 150 8.95 14.15 -1.33
N LEU A 151 8.20 13.28 -2.02
CA LEU A 151 8.54 11.88 -2.23
C LEU A 151 8.71 11.61 -3.72
N LEU A 152 9.90 11.19 -4.12
CA LEU A 152 10.17 10.78 -5.50
C LEU A 152 9.81 9.30 -5.70
N GLU A 153 9.34 8.97 -6.90
CA GLU A 153 9.04 7.59 -7.28
C GLU A 153 10.28 6.68 -7.20
N THR A 154 11.47 7.20 -7.50
CA THR A 154 12.74 6.46 -7.38
C THR A 154 13.12 6.15 -5.93
N GLU A 155 12.85 7.07 -5.00
CA GLU A 155 13.07 6.85 -3.56
C GLU A 155 12.09 5.79 -3.04
N ALA A 156 10.83 5.90 -3.45
CA ALA A 156 9.78 4.94 -3.14
C ALA A 156 10.13 3.53 -3.67
N ARG A 157 10.54 3.41 -4.94
CA ARG A 157 11.00 2.14 -5.52
C ARG A 157 12.19 1.56 -4.74
N SER A 158 13.17 2.40 -4.39
CA SER A 158 14.34 1.96 -3.62
C SER A 158 13.95 1.41 -2.25
N ALA A 159 13.02 2.07 -1.56
CA ALA A 159 12.48 1.60 -0.28
C ALA A 159 11.77 0.25 -0.44
N LEU A 160 10.87 0.11 -1.42
CA LEU A 160 10.15 -1.16 -1.68
C LEU A 160 11.10 -2.32 -2.04
N ARG A 161 12.16 -2.05 -2.81
CA ARG A 161 13.20 -3.06 -3.11
C ARG A 161 13.88 -3.59 -1.85
N LYS A 162 14.17 -2.72 -0.88
CA LYS A 162 14.80 -3.10 0.40
C LYS A 162 13.87 -3.92 1.29
N ALA A 163 12.58 -3.61 1.26
CA ALA A 163 11.57 -4.26 2.11
C ALA A 163 11.19 -5.69 1.66
N GLY A 164 11.53 -6.04 0.41
CA GLY A 164 11.22 -7.34 -0.16
C GLY A 164 9.79 -7.49 -0.70
N GLY A 165 9.54 -8.62 -1.36
CA GLY A 165 8.33 -8.85 -2.17
C GLY A 165 7.00 -8.86 -1.41
N ARG A 166 7.00 -9.03 -0.08
CA ARG A 166 5.75 -9.02 0.72
C ARG A 166 5.03 -7.67 0.67
N THR A 167 5.78 -6.58 0.75
CA THR A 167 5.22 -5.22 0.71
C THR A 167 4.54 -4.89 -0.61
N LEU A 168 4.93 -5.56 -1.71
CA LEU A 168 4.33 -5.36 -3.03
C LEU A 168 2.87 -5.79 -3.09
N SER A 169 2.46 -6.75 -2.26
CA SER A 169 1.04 -7.10 -2.14
C SER A 169 0.22 -5.91 -1.63
N SER A 170 0.69 -5.21 -0.60
CA SER A 170 0.03 -4.02 -0.05
C SER A 170 0.05 -2.83 -1.01
N VAL A 171 1.15 -2.62 -1.74
CA VAL A 171 1.23 -1.63 -2.83
C VAL A 171 0.21 -1.93 -3.92
N GLY A 172 0.18 -3.18 -4.40
CA GLY A 172 -0.79 -3.63 -5.40
C GLY A 172 -2.22 -3.47 -4.90
N HIS A 173 -2.50 -3.82 -3.64
CA HIS A 173 -3.81 -3.66 -3.03
C HIS A 173 -4.25 -2.18 -3.04
N ARG A 174 -3.37 -1.27 -2.61
CA ARG A 174 -3.67 0.17 -2.58
C ARG A 174 -3.94 0.74 -3.97
N LEU A 175 -3.16 0.34 -4.98
CA LEU A 175 -3.39 0.71 -6.38
C LEU A 175 -4.70 0.11 -6.93
N ALA A 176 -5.03 -1.13 -6.56
CA ALA A 176 -6.29 -1.76 -6.95
C ALA A 176 -7.48 -1.00 -6.36
N VAL A 177 -7.44 -0.63 -5.09
CA VAL A 177 -8.48 0.19 -4.44
C VAL A 177 -8.62 1.54 -5.13
N GLU A 178 -7.50 2.19 -5.48
CA GLU A 178 -7.52 3.47 -6.20
C GLU A 178 -8.17 3.36 -7.59
N MET A 179 -7.90 2.27 -8.32
CA MET A 179 -8.48 2.02 -9.62
C MET A 179 -9.97 1.65 -9.52
N GLN A 180 -10.35 0.82 -8.55
CA GLN A 180 -11.73 0.39 -8.29
C GLN A 180 -12.64 1.54 -7.85
N GLY A 181 -12.07 2.57 -7.20
CA GLY A 181 -12.80 3.78 -6.80
C GLY A 181 -13.18 4.70 -7.97
N ALA A 182 -12.65 4.50 -9.18
CA ALA A 182 -12.99 5.32 -10.34
C ALA A 182 -14.30 4.89 -11.00
N LYS A 183 -15.12 5.87 -11.39
CA LYS A 183 -16.32 5.64 -12.19
C LYS A 183 -15.95 5.17 -13.59
N LEU A 184 -16.87 4.52 -14.30
CA LEU A 184 -16.61 3.89 -15.61
C LEU A 184 -15.97 4.87 -16.61
N GLU A 185 -16.52 6.08 -16.69
CA GLU A 185 -16.07 7.18 -17.55
C GLU A 185 -14.71 7.78 -17.14
N GLU A 186 -14.29 7.60 -15.90
CA GLU A 186 -13.02 8.11 -15.36
C GLU A 186 -11.88 7.09 -15.45
N ARG A 187 -12.18 5.80 -15.70
CA ARG A 187 -11.18 4.72 -15.61
C ARG A 187 -9.97 4.91 -16.51
N ILE A 188 -10.18 5.39 -17.75
CA ILE A 188 -9.07 5.64 -18.68
C ILE A 188 -8.14 6.73 -18.12
N ASN A 189 -8.71 7.86 -17.71
CA ASN A 189 -7.95 8.96 -17.15
C ASN A 189 -7.26 8.55 -15.82
N ARG A 190 -7.96 7.80 -14.97
CA ARG A 190 -7.41 7.29 -13.70
C ARG A 190 -6.19 6.41 -13.93
N TRP A 191 -6.23 5.51 -14.91
CA TRP A 191 -5.07 4.71 -15.27
C TRP A 191 -3.94 5.59 -15.81
N GLN A 192 -4.21 6.40 -16.83
CA GLN A 192 -3.17 7.14 -17.56
C GLN A 192 -2.47 8.21 -16.74
N ASN A 193 -3.19 8.89 -15.84
CA ASN A 193 -2.68 10.06 -15.12
C ASN A 193 -2.37 9.77 -13.64
N VAL A 194 -2.75 8.62 -13.10
CA VAL A 194 -2.57 8.32 -11.67
C VAL A 194 -1.99 6.93 -11.45
N VAL A 195 -2.78 5.87 -11.67
CA VAL A 195 -2.40 4.51 -11.27
C VAL A 195 -1.23 3.98 -12.12
N GLY A 196 -1.29 4.19 -13.43
CA GLY A 196 -0.25 3.76 -14.38
C GLY A 196 1.10 4.45 -14.14
N PRO A 197 1.16 5.79 -14.03
CA PRO A 197 2.38 6.51 -13.66
C PRO A 197 2.96 6.05 -12.32
N VAL A 198 2.13 6.01 -11.26
CA VAL A 198 2.59 5.56 -9.92
C VAL A 198 3.12 4.12 -9.98
N PHE A 199 2.39 3.20 -10.61
CA PHE A 199 2.81 1.81 -10.76
C PHE A 199 4.17 1.71 -11.47
N ARG A 200 4.30 2.32 -12.66
CA ARG A 200 5.57 2.33 -13.41
C ARG A 200 6.69 2.96 -12.60
N GLY A 201 6.38 4.00 -11.83
CA GLY A 201 7.32 4.75 -11.00
C GLY A 201 7.86 3.99 -9.78
N ILE A 202 7.05 3.16 -9.13
CA ILE A 202 7.43 2.54 -7.84
C ILE A 202 7.58 1.03 -7.88
N TRP A 203 6.96 0.33 -8.83
CA TRP A 203 7.01 -1.12 -8.86
C TRP A 203 8.45 -1.58 -9.13
N PRO A 204 9.04 -2.45 -8.28
CA PRO A 204 10.36 -3.01 -8.53
C PRO A 204 10.39 -3.85 -9.80
N LEU A 205 11.50 -3.77 -10.54
CA LEU A 205 11.69 -4.51 -11.80
C LEU A 205 12.34 -5.88 -11.58
N ASP A 206 12.83 -6.17 -10.37
CA ASP A 206 13.51 -7.42 -10.06
C ASP A 206 12.51 -8.58 -10.08
N VAL A 207 12.83 -9.63 -10.82
CA VAL A 207 11.97 -10.83 -10.94
C VAL A 207 11.82 -11.52 -9.58
N GLU A 208 12.88 -11.52 -8.76
CA GLU A 208 12.90 -12.16 -7.44
C GLU A 208 11.93 -11.52 -6.43
N LEU A 209 11.53 -10.26 -6.67
CA LEU A 209 10.58 -9.55 -5.81
C LEU A 209 9.13 -9.82 -6.20
N GLN A 210 8.88 -10.34 -7.40
CA GLN A 210 7.52 -10.63 -7.85
C GLN A 210 7.01 -11.87 -7.12
N THR A 211 5.82 -11.78 -6.54
CA THR A 211 5.23 -12.87 -5.74
C THR A 211 3.83 -13.21 -6.22
N PRO A 212 3.38 -14.48 -6.07
CA PRO A 212 1.99 -14.86 -6.34
C PRO A 212 0.97 -14.04 -5.54
N ALA A 213 1.33 -13.64 -4.30
CA ALA A 213 0.49 -12.79 -3.47
C ALA A 213 0.25 -11.40 -4.10
N ALA A 214 1.27 -10.83 -4.75
CA ALA A 214 1.14 -9.58 -5.49
C ALA A 214 0.31 -9.75 -6.77
N THR A 215 0.42 -10.90 -7.46
CA THR A 215 -0.34 -11.20 -8.69
C THR A 215 -1.84 -10.98 -8.51
N PHE A 216 -2.44 -11.47 -7.42
CA PHE A 216 -3.87 -11.29 -7.19
C PHE A 216 -4.28 -9.80 -7.21
N ASN A 217 -3.49 -8.94 -6.56
CA ASN A 217 -3.76 -7.51 -6.55
C ASN A 217 -3.46 -6.84 -7.89
N LEU A 218 -2.43 -7.28 -8.62
CA LEU A 218 -2.16 -6.83 -10.00
C LEU A 218 -3.32 -7.14 -10.95
N VAL A 219 -3.88 -8.34 -10.86
CA VAL A 219 -5.08 -8.74 -11.60
C VAL A 219 -6.25 -7.85 -11.21
N ARG A 220 -6.45 -7.55 -9.93
CA ARG A 220 -7.52 -6.63 -9.48
C ARG A 220 -7.37 -5.22 -10.07
N ILE A 221 -6.15 -4.70 -10.24
CA ILE A 221 -5.92 -3.43 -10.94
C ILE A 221 -6.44 -3.54 -12.37
N LEU A 222 -5.98 -4.56 -13.12
CA LEU A 222 -6.37 -4.80 -14.52
C LEU A 222 -7.88 -4.96 -14.71
N LEU A 223 -8.55 -5.72 -13.84
CA LEU A 223 -10.01 -5.89 -13.92
C LEU A 223 -10.76 -4.57 -13.70
N ALA A 224 -10.15 -3.61 -13.00
CA ALA A 224 -10.75 -2.31 -12.72
C ALA A 224 -10.48 -1.25 -13.81
N THR A 225 -9.56 -1.48 -14.76
CA THR A 225 -9.18 -0.45 -15.75
C THR A 225 -10.20 -0.20 -16.85
N GLY A 226 -11.16 -1.11 -17.07
CA GLY A 226 -12.19 -0.97 -18.11
C GLY A 226 -11.57 -0.71 -19.48
N GLY A 227 -11.91 0.42 -20.12
CA GLY A 227 -11.40 0.80 -21.44
C GLY A 227 -9.88 0.97 -21.55
N ALA A 228 -9.16 1.16 -20.43
CA ALA A 228 -7.70 1.22 -20.41
C ALA A 228 -7.02 -0.15 -20.26
N PHE A 229 -7.78 -1.25 -20.29
CA PHE A 229 -7.25 -2.60 -20.05
C PHE A 229 -6.10 -3.00 -20.97
N ALA A 230 -6.17 -2.68 -22.28
CA ALA A 230 -5.10 -3.02 -23.20
C ALA A 230 -3.75 -2.39 -22.79
N GLU A 231 -3.76 -1.09 -22.50
CA GLU A 231 -2.57 -0.35 -22.07
C GLU A 231 -2.07 -0.84 -20.70
N ALA A 232 -2.99 -1.09 -19.77
CA ALA A 232 -2.65 -1.55 -18.45
C ALA A 232 -2.06 -2.96 -18.44
N ALA A 233 -2.57 -3.84 -19.30
CA ALA A 233 -2.07 -5.19 -19.49
C ALA A 233 -0.61 -5.20 -19.93
N ASP A 234 -0.24 -4.33 -20.88
CA ASP A 234 1.15 -4.19 -21.34
C ASP A 234 2.10 -3.77 -20.21
N ALA A 235 1.62 -2.94 -19.28
CA ALA A 235 2.41 -2.48 -18.14
C ALA A 235 2.51 -3.53 -17.03
N ILE A 236 1.44 -4.29 -16.75
CA ILE A 236 1.34 -5.13 -15.54
C ILE A 236 1.70 -6.60 -15.80
N ILE A 237 1.32 -7.17 -16.95
CA ILE A 237 1.54 -8.60 -17.25
C ILE A 237 3.00 -9.03 -17.07
N PRO A 238 4.03 -8.23 -17.45
CA PRO A 238 5.43 -8.61 -17.25
C PRO A 238 5.82 -8.90 -15.79
N PHE A 239 5.04 -8.41 -14.81
CA PHE A 239 5.29 -8.59 -13.38
C PHE A 239 4.42 -9.67 -12.74
N ILE A 240 3.52 -10.30 -13.51
CA ILE A 240 2.67 -11.37 -13.01
C ILE A 240 3.49 -12.65 -12.87
N GLN A 241 3.44 -13.21 -11.67
CA GLN A 241 3.87 -14.59 -11.42
C GLN A 241 2.64 -15.51 -11.42
N PRO A 242 2.78 -16.78 -11.83
CA PRO A 242 1.70 -17.75 -11.73
C PRO A 242 1.09 -17.76 -10.32
N ASP A 243 -0.23 -17.74 -10.25
CA ASP A 243 -0.96 -17.72 -8.98
C ASP A 243 -0.74 -19.05 -8.23
N ASP A 244 -0.86 -19.03 -6.90
CA ASP A 244 -0.82 -20.27 -6.12
C ASP A 244 -2.05 -21.12 -6.51
N PRO A 245 -1.86 -22.36 -7.01
CA PRO A 245 -2.96 -23.25 -7.38
C PRO A 245 -3.93 -23.55 -6.23
N ARG A 246 -3.56 -23.26 -4.98
CA ARG A 246 -4.42 -23.39 -3.79
C ARG A 246 -5.28 -22.16 -3.52
N SER A 247 -4.87 -20.98 -4.01
CA SER A 247 -5.62 -19.72 -3.83
C SER A 247 -6.78 -19.62 -4.83
N GLN A 248 -6.52 -20.02 -6.10
CA GLN A 248 -7.43 -19.99 -7.26
C GLN A 248 -8.22 -18.68 -7.44
N SER A 249 -7.75 -17.58 -6.85
CA SER A 249 -8.54 -16.37 -6.65
C SER A 249 -8.54 -15.46 -7.87
N SER A 250 -7.43 -15.43 -8.64
CA SER A 250 -7.28 -14.55 -9.80
C SER A 250 -8.14 -15.00 -10.98
N ILE A 251 -8.10 -16.29 -11.34
CA ILE A 251 -8.89 -16.84 -12.45
C ILE A 251 -10.38 -16.74 -12.16
N PHE A 252 -10.79 -17.04 -10.93
CA PHE A 252 -12.18 -16.84 -10.50
C PHE A 252 -12.61 -15.37 -10.64
N SER A 253 -11.76 -14.42 -10.23
CA SER A 253 -12.06 -12.99 -10.37
C SER A 253 -12.20 -12.57 -11.84
N ILE A 254 -11.35 -13.10 -12.73
CA ILE A 254 -11.46 -12.88 -14.17
C ILE A 254 -12.77 -13.47 -14.71
N ALA A 255 -13.15 -14.67 -14.30
CA ALA A 255 -14.41 -15.32 -14.70
C ALA A 255 -15.65 -14.51 -14.32
N ARG A 256 -15.58 -13.72 -13.24
CA ARG A 256 -16.66 -12.84 -12.78
C ARG A 256 -16.55 -11.41 -13.30
N ALA A 257 -15.54 -11.10 -14.12
CA ALA A 257 -15.37 -9.79 -14.70
C ALA A 257 -16.47 -9.47 -15.73
N ASP A 258 -16.72 -8.17 -15.88
CA ASP A 258 -17.69 -7.62 -16.82
C ASP A 258 -17.34 -8.02 -18.27
N GLU A 259 -18.37 -8.29 -19.07
CA GLU A 259 -18.20 -8.64 -20.49
C GLU A 259 -17.49 -7.56 -21.30
N ALA A 260 -17.62 -6.29 -20.91
CA ALA A 260 -16.91 -5.16 -21.51
C ALA A 260 -15.39 -5.36 -21.47
N LEU A 261 -14.84 -5.98 -20.42
CA LEU A 261 -13.41 -6.28 -20.33
C LEU A 261 -12.98 -7.30 -21.39
N TYR A 262 -13.77 -8.36 -21.56
CA TYR A 262 -13.52 -9.39 -22.57
C TYR A 262 -13.58 -8.83 -23.99
N LYS A 263 -14.45 -7.84 -24.23
CA LYS A 263 -14.56 -7.14 -25.52
C LYS A 263 -13.46 -6.11 -25.75
N ALA A 264 -12.93 -5.49 -24.69
CA ALA A 264 -11.97 -4.40 -24.78
C ALA A 264 -10.63 -4.84 -25.39
N ALA A 265 -10.07 -5.96 -24.93
CA ALA A 265 -8.87 -6.54 -25.51
C ALA A 265 -8.80 -8.07 -25.30
N PRO A 266 -9.52 -8.86 -26.13
CA PRO A 266 -9.59 -10.32 -25.98
C PRO A 266 -8.20 -11.00 -25.99
N SER A 267 -7.27 -10.53 -26.83
CA SER A 267 -5.91 -11.07 -26.91
C SER A 267 -5.12 -10.81 -25.62
N LYS A 268 -5.17 -9.60 -25.08
CA LYS A 268 -4.51 -9.25 -23.82
C LYS A 268 -5.12 -9.98 -22.62
N LEU A 269 -6.41 -10.29 -22.68
CA LEU A 269 -7.04 -11.14 -21.66
C LEU A 269 -6.52 -12.58 -21.75
N LEU A 270 -6.29 -13.11 -22.94
CA LEU A 270 -5.63 -14.41 -23.10
C LEU A 270 -4.18 -14.41 -22.57
N ASP A 271 -3.44 -13.32 -22.81
CA ASP A 271 -2.09 -13.12 -22.25
C ASP A 271 -2.11 -13.11 -20.72
N LEU A 272 -3.07 -12.40 -20.12
CA LEU A 272 -3.27 -12.38 -18.68
C LEU A 272 -3.54 -13.78 -18.12
N LEU A 273 -4.42 -14.56 -18.77
CA LEU A 273 -4.71 -15.93 -18.34
C LEU A 273 -3.47 -16.81 -18.41
N ALA A 274 -2.69 -16.71 -19.49
CA ALA A 274 -1.45 -17.47 -19.61
C ALA A 274 -0.44 -17.13 -18.52
N ALA A 275 -0.27 -15.84 -18.21
CA ALA A 275 0.64 -15.40 -17.15
C ALA A 275 0.20 -15.86 -15.75
N VAL A 276 -1.10 -15.78 -15.45
CA VAL A 276 -1.65 -16.19 -14.15
C VAL A 276 -1.64 -17.70 -13.97
N VAL A 277 -1.91 -18.48 -15.02
CA VAL A 277 -1.95 -19.95 -14.94
C VAL A 277 -0.55 -20.56 -14.93
N GLY A 278 0.39 -20.02 -15.70
CA GLY A 278 1.73 -20.58 -15.84
C GLY A 278 1.71 -22.05 -16.27
N ASP A 279 2.56 -22.87 -15.62
CA ASP A 279 2.73 -24.30 -15.89
C ASP A 279 1.90 -25.18 -14.94
N ALA A 280 0.69 -24.74 -14.58
CA ALA A 280 -0.18 -25.50 -13.68
C ALA A 280 -0.48 -26.92 -14.20
N PRO A 281 -0.72 -27.90 -13.30
CA PRO A 281 -1.07 -29.26 -13.72
C PRO A 281 -2.40 -29.30 -14.52
N PRO A 282 -2.56 -30.25 -15.45
CA PRO A 282 -3.82 -30.45 -16.17
C PRO A 282 -5.02 -30.63 -15.22
N GLY A 283 -6.15 -30.01 -15.55
CA GLY A 283 -7.39 -30.10 -14.77
C GLY A 283 -7.37 -29.42 -13.40
N SER A 284 -6.35 -28.64 -13.07
CA SER A 284 -6.18 -28.07 -11.72
C SER A 284 -6.78 -26.67 -11.53
N ILE A 285 -7.04 -25.93 -12.61
CA ILE A 285 -7.47 -24.52 -12.51
C ILE A 285 -8.99 -24.40 -12.59
N TYR A 286 -9.60 -24.06 -11.45
CA TYR A 286 -11.02 -23.75 -11.35
C TYR A 286 -11.41 -22.50 -12.13
N ALA A 287 -12.65 -22.47 -12.65
CA ALA A 287 -13.23 -21.40 -13.46
C ALA A 287 -12.52 -21.07 -14.80
N LEU A 288 -11.35 -21.64 -15.11
CA LEU A 288 -10.65 -21.39 -16.37
C LEU A 288 -11.49 -21.77 -17.59
N ARG A 289 -12.25 -22.88 -17.50
CA ARG A 289 -13.16 -23.32 -18.58
C ARG A 289 -14.24 -22.27 -18.89
N GLU A 290 -14.79 -21.65 -17.86
CA GLU A 290 -15.80 -20.59 -17.98
C GLU A 290 -15.19 -19.38 -18.70
N VAL A 291 -14.01 -18.94 -18.27
CA VAL A 291 -13.30 -17.82 -18.91
C VAL A 291 -13.01 -18.11 -20.38
N LEU A 292 -12.42 -19.26 -20.70
CA LEU A 292 -12.05 -19.62 -22.08
C LEU A 292 -13.30 -19.75 -22.97
N SER A 293 -14.40 -20.27 -22.43
CA SER A 293 -15.67 -20.36 -23.17
C SER A 293 -16.22 -18.98 -23.50
N ARG A 294 -16.23 -18.05 -22.53
CA ARG A 294 -16.63 -16.65 -22.76
C ARG A 294 -15.74 -15.99 -23.80
N LEU A 295 -14.42 -16.18 -23.70
CA LEU A 295 -13.46 -15.61 -24.64
C LEU A 295 -13.65 -16.15 -26.06
N ARG A 296 -13.92 -17.45 -26.21
CA ARG A 296 -14.22 -18.09 -27.50
C ARG A 296 -15.50 -17.54 -28.13
N LEU A 297 -16.53 -17.23 -27.34
CA LEU A 297 -17.76 -16.63 -27.87
C LEU A 297 -17.52 -15.21 -28.39
N ILE A 298 -16.70 -14.43 -27.70
CA ILE A 298 -16.44 -13.02 -28.04
C ILE A 298 -15.41 -12.88 -29.16
N ALA A 299 -14.36 -13.69 -29.15
CA ALA A 299 -13.28 -13.66 -30.13
C ALA A 299 -12.95 -15.09 -30.61
N PRO A 300 -13.77 -15.68 -31.51
CA PRO A 300 -13.61 -17.06 -31.97
C PRO A 300 -12.24 -17.36 -32.57
N VAL A 301 -11.62 -16.36 -33.22
CA VAL A 301 -10.29 -16.47 -33.83
C VAL A 301 -9.20 -16.84 -32.81
N LEU A 302 -9.36 -16.45 -31.54
CA LEU A 302 -8.40 -16.81 -30.49
C LEU A 302 -8.46 -18.29 -30.11
N ALA A 303 -9.57 -18.99 -30.40
CA ALA A 303 -9.71 -20.40 -30.06
C ALA A 303 -8.67 -21.27 -30.78
N ASP A 304 -8.28 -20.89 -32.00
CA ASP A 304 -7.27 -21.60 -32.80
C ASP A 304 -5.83 -21.20 -32.45
N SER A 305 -5.65 -20.23 -31.55
CA SER A 305 -4.32 -19.79 -31.12
C SER A 305 -3.65 -20.87 -30.26
N ARG A 306 -2.33 -21.01 -30.43
CA ARG A 306 -1.51 -21.95 -29.65
C ARG A 306 -1.66 -21.74 -28.14
N GLN A 307 -1.80 -20.50 -27.71
CA GLN A 307 -1.93 -20.14 -26.30
C GLN A 307 -3.28 -20.59 -25.70
N PHE A 308 -4.38 -20.38 -26.43
CA PHE A 308 -5.69 -20.86 -26.02
C PHE A 308 -5.73 -22.39 -25.90
N GLN A 309 -5.17 -23.09 -26.90
CA GLN A 309 -5.09 -24.55 -26.92
C GLN A 309 -4.23 -25.11 -25.77
N LYS A 310 -3.17 -24.41 -25.38
CA LYS A 310 -2.34 -24.78 -24.22
C LYS A 310 -3.07 -24.65 -22.87
N LEU A 311 -3.96 -23.68 -22.73
CA LEU A 311 -4.71 -23.44 -21.48
C LEU A 311 -5.90 -24.38 -21.30
N LEU A 312 -6.50 -24.83 -22.40
CA LEU A 312 -7.66 -25.73 -22.40
C LEU A 312 -7.51 -26.98 -21.50
N PRO A 313 -6.41 -27.77 -21.57
CA PRO A 313 -6.25 -28.95 -20.73
C PRO A 313 -6.02 -28.62 -19.24
N LEU A 314 -5.67 -27.38 -18.90
CA LEU A 314 -5.41 -26.96 -17.52
C LEU A 314 -6.70 -26.68 -16.74
N ALA A 315 -7.81 -26.47 -17.45
CA ALA A 315 -9.09 -26.17 -16.85
C ALA A 315 -9.72 -27.38 -16.15
N SER A 316 -10.17 -27.21 -14.91
CA SER A 316 -10.89 -28.24 -14.17
C SER A 316 -12.15 -28.72 -14.90
N GLN A 317 -12.58 -29.95 -14.56
CA GLN A 317 -13.83 -30.53 -15.05
C GLN A 317 -15.06 -30.08 -14.23
N HIS A 318 -14.82 -29.49 -13.05
CA HIS A 318 -15.80 -28.98 -12.11
C HIS A 318 -15.63 -27.47 -11.93
#